data_AF-A0A076YX70-F1
#
_entry.id   AF-A0A076YX70-F1
#
_cell.length_a   1.000
_cell.length_b   1.000
_cell.length_c   1.000
_cell.angle_alpha   90.00
_cell.angle_beta   90.00
_cell.angle_gamma   90.00
#
_symmetry.space_group_name_H-M   'P 1'
#
loop_
_entity.id
_entity.type
_entity.pdbx_description
1 polymer ?
#
loop_
_entity_poly.entity_id
_entity_poly.type
_entity_poly.pdbx_seq_one_letter_code
_entity_poly.pdbx_strand_id
1 'polypeptide(L)'
;MTEQQIEYINNRSEIAGHLEAIVSEIYLREESGKIESWFVTIPDMNSFVAETNMDREQILFLLDSAHKYHIYFLFGGLASYLMTNISDVPKAIRTQAQYVLLGMRVMDQSVLPKSYNSKEPYLKPDMIYIHDRRQERMLKITQEIEMEH
;
A
#
# COMPACT_ATOMS: atom_id res chain seq x y z
N MET A 1 25.61 10.23 4.44
CA MET A 1 24.32 9.86 3.82
C MET A 1 24.55 8.52 3.16
N THR A 2 23.94 7.45 3.65
CA THR A 2 23.91 6.18 2.92
C THR A 2 23.10 6.37 1.65
N GLU A 3 23.63 5.92 0.53
CA GLU A 3 22.97 5.98 -0.77
C GLU A 3 21.73 5.08 -0.70
N GLN A 4 20.54 5.66 -0.92
CA GLN A 4 19.31 4.89 -0.94
C GLN A 4 19.27 4.11 -2.25
N GLN A 5 19.45 2.80 -2.19
CA GLN A 5 19.33 1.94 -3.36
C GLN A 5 17.85 1.87 -3.76
N ILE A 6 17.54 2.33 -4.97
CA ILE A 6 16.20 2.26 -5.56
C ILE A 6 16.26 1.25 -6.69
N GLU A 7 15.42 0.23 -6.60
CA GLU A 7 15.22 -0.76 -7.65
C GLU A 7 13.82 -0.56 -8.25
N TYR A 8 13.74 -0.49 -9.58
CA TYR A 8 12.48 -0.35 -10.30
C TYR A 8 12.23 -1.57 -11.17
N ILE A 9 11.12 -2.25 -10.92
CA ILE A 9 10.74 -3.50 -11.56
C ILE A 9 9.52 -3.24 -12.42
N ASN A 10 9.66 -3.45 -13.73
CA ASN A 10 8.55 -3.34 -14.70
C ASN A 10 8.44 -4.55 -15.63
N ASN A 11 9.41 -5.46 -15.59
CA ASN A 11 9.39 -6.67 -16.41
C ASN A 11 8.46 -7.71 -15.78
N ARG A 12 7.35 -8.02 -16.45
CA ARG A 12 6.34 -8.97 -15.98
C ARG A 12 6.92 -10.34 -15.62
N SER A 13 7.90 -10.83 -16.38
CA SER A 13 8.49 -12.15 -16.12
C SER A 13 9.31 -12.22 -14.83
N GLU A 14 9.69 -11.08 -14.27
CA GLU A 14 10.53 -11.00 -13.06
C GLU A 14 9.70 -10.75 -11.79
N ILE A 15 8.46 -10.25 -11.91
CA ILE A 15 7.63 -9.85 -10.76
C ILE A 15 7.43 -11.00 -9.77
N ALA A 16 7.17 -12.21 -10.26
CA ALA A 16 7.02 -13.39 -9.41
C ALA A 16 8.30 -13.70 -8.62
N GLY A 17 9.46 -13.66 -9.28
CA GLY A 17 10.76 -13.87 -8.63
C GLY A 17 11.07 -12.81 -7.56
N HIS A 18 10.66 -11.55 -7.77
CA HIS A 18 10.82 -10.51 -6.76
C HIS A 18 9.92 -10.70 -5.54
N LEU A 19 8.68 -11.21 -5.71
CA LEU A 19 7.84 -11.58 -4.59
C LEU A 19 8.50 -12.69 -3.75
N GLU A 20 9.02 -13.73 -4.41
CA GLU A 20 9.75 -14.81 -3.74
C GLU A 20 10.99 -14.29 -3.02
N ALA A 21 11.73 -13.35 -3.62
CA ALA A 21 12.89 -12.72 -3.00
C ALA A 21 12.52 -11.92 -1.74
N ILE A 22 11.41 -11.19 -1.77
CA ILE A 22 10.93 -10.44 -0.59
C ILE A 22 10.50 -11.40 0.53
N VAL A 23 9.76 -12.47 0.21
CA VAL A 23 9.39 -13.49 1.19
C VAL A 23 10.63 -14.16 1.77
N SER A 24 11.61 -14.51 0.94
CA SER A 24 12.88 -15.09 1.39
C SER A 24 13.65 -14.15 2.30
N GLU A 25 13.70 -12.85 1.97
CA GLU A 25 14.36 -11.84 2.81
C GLU A 25 13.70 -11.72 4.19
N ILE A 26 12.37 -11.85 4.29
CA ILE A 26 11.67 -11.85 5.60
C ILE A 26 12.21 -12.98 6.48
N TYR A 27 12.30 -14.21 5.96
CA TYR A 27 12.85 -15.35 6.70
C TYR A 27 14.34 -15.17 7.05
N LEU A 28 15.14 -14.65 6.12
CA LEU A 28 16.55 -14.38 6.39
C LEU A 28 16.74 -13.35 7.51
N ARG A 29 15.87 -12.34 7.60
CA ARG A 29 15.92 -11.33 8.67
C ARG A 29 15.46 -11.88 10.01
N GLU A 30 14.50 -12.79 10.01
CA GLU A 30 14.09 -13.53 11.21
C GLU A 30 15.27 -14.29 11.83
N GLU A 31 16.09 -14.94 11.00
CA GLU A 31 17.27 -15.68 11.47
C GLU A 31 18.46 -14.77 11.82
N SER A 32 18.73 -13.76 10.99
CA SER A 32 19.95 -12.94 11.11
C SER A 32 19.81 -11.75 12.05
N GLY A 33 18.60 -11.31 12.38
CA GLY A 33 18.34 -10.09 13.15
C GLY A 33 18.65 -8.79 12.41
N LYS A 34 18.76 -8.81 11.08
CA LYS A 34 18.99 -7.62 10.26
C LYS A 34 17.79 -6.65 10.33
N ILE A 35 18.08 -5.36 10.53
CA ILE A 35 17.07 -4.30 10.76
C ILE A 35 17.04 -3.18 9.69
N GLU A 36 17.76 -3.36 8.58
CA GLU A 36 17.78 -2.36 7.49
C GLU A 36 16.37 -2.18 6.91
N SER A 37 15.90 -0.94 6.75
CA SER A 37 14.54 -0.71 6.29
C SER A 37 14.38 -0.89 4.77
N TRP A 38 13.39 -1.68 4.36
CA TRP A 38 12.94 -1.76 2.97
C TRP A 38 11.56 -1.13 2.83
N PHE A 39 11.37 -0.39 1.73
CA PHE A 39 10.08 0.18 1.36
C PHE A 39 9.67 -0.36 0.00
N VAL A 40 8.72 -1.29 0.00
CA VAL A 40 8.21 -1.94 -1.20
C VAL A 40 6.92 -1.26 -1.63
N THR A 41 6.90 -0.67 -2.81
CA THR A 41 5.70 -0.04 -3.37
C THR A 41 5.18 -0.87 -4.54
N ILE A 42 3.93 -1.31 -4.43
CA ILE A 42 3.23 -2.05 -5.49
C ILE A 42 2.05 -1.19 -5.93
N PRO A 43 2.20 -0.34 -6.96
CA PRO A 43 1.19 0.66 -7.31
C PRO A 43 -0.04 0.07 -8.02
N ASP A 44 0.05 -1.14 -8.56
CA ASP A 44 -1.05 -1.85 -9.21
C ASP A 44 -1.15 -3.29 -8.69
N MET A 45 -1.90 -3.46 -7.60
CA MET A 45 -2.15 -4.77 -7.01
C MET A 45 -2.93 -5.72 -7.93
N ASN A 46 -3.74 -5.21 -8.86
CA ASN A 46 -4.50 -6.08 -9.75
C ASN A 46 -3.58 -6.80 -10.72
N SER A 47 -2.71 -6.04 -11.40
CA SER A 47 -1.69 -6.60 -12.28
C SER A 47 -0.70 -7.45 -11.50
N PHE A 48 -0.25 -6.99 -10.33
CA PHE A 48 0.70 -7.74 -9.50
C PHE A 48 0.18 -9.14 -9.14
N VAL A 49 -1.06 -9.25 -8.64
CA VAL A 49 -1.67 -10.55 -8.29
C VAL A 49 -1.81 -11.46 -9.50
N ALA A 50 -2.12 -10.91 -10.67
CA ALA A 50 -2.23 -11.68 -11.91
C ALA A 50 -0.88 -12.26 -12.37
N GLU A 51 0.21 -11.51 -12.20
CA GLU A 51 1.55 -11.94 -12.64
C GLU A 51 2.23 -12.88 -11.62
N THR A 52 1.95 -12.73 -10.31
CA THR A 52 2.55 -13.58 -9.28
C THR A 52 1.71 -14.78 -8.86
N ASN A 53 0.45 -14.85 -9.29
CA ASN A 53 -0.56 -15.76 -8.73
C ASN A 53 -0.63 -15.69 -7.20
N MET A 54 -0.45 -14.48 -6.64
CA MET A 54 -0.45 -14.29 -5.19
C MET A 54 -1.79 -14.73 -4.59
N ASP A 55 -1.73 -15.53 -3.54
CA ASP A 55 -2.91 -15.99 -2.82
C ASP A 55 -3.16 -15.20 -1.53
N ARG A 56 -4.24 -15.58 -0.84
CA ARG A 56 -4.66 -14.97 0.43
C ARG A 56 -3.62 -15.16 1.54
N GLU A 57 -2.97 -16.31 1.61
CA GLU A 57 -2.05 -16.64 2.69
C GLU A 57 -0.77 -15.82 2.57
N GLN A 58 -0.26 -15.69 1.35
CA GLN A 58 0.92 -14.87 1.06
C GLN A 58 0.70 -13.40 1.41
N ILE A 59 -0.41 -12.77 1.01
CA ILE A 59 -0.66 -11.37 1.36
C ILE A 59 -0.85 -11.17 2.86
N LEU A 60 -1.49 -12.12 3.56
CA LEU A 60 -1.63 -12.06 5.01
C LEU A 60 -0.29 -12.20 5.72
N PHE A 61 0.59 -13.09 5.23
CA PHE A 61 1.95 -13.20 5.73
C PHE A 61 2.73 -11.89 5.57
N LEU A 62 2.65 -11.24 4.41
CA LEU A 62 3.32 -9.94 4.20
C LEU A 62 2.80 -8.86 5.17
N LEU A 63 1.48 -8.78 5.35
CA LEU A 63 0.84 -7.79 6.23
C LEU A 63 1.17 -8.03 7.71
N ASP A 64 1.25 -9.29 8.16
CA ASP A 64 1.49 -9.64 9.55
C ASP A 64 2.99 -9.68 9.92
N SER A 65 3.86 -10.15 9.03
CA SER A 65 5.25 -10.45 9.37
C SER A 65 6.24 -9.36 8.96
N ALA A 66 6.08 -8.78 7.77
CA ALA A 66 7.14 -7.97 7.15
C ALA A 66 7.58 -6.77 8.01
N HIS A 67 6.64 -6.09 8.65
CA HIS A 67 6.91 -4.92 9.48
C HIS A 67 7.76 -5.25 10.72
N LYS A 68 7.68 -6.49 11.24
CA LYS A 68 8.50 -6.98 12.36
C LYS A 68 9.99 -7.02 11.98
N TYR A 69 10.27 -7.10 10.68
CA TYR A 69 11.61 -7.20 10.09
C TYR A 69 11.96 -5.99 9.22
N HIS A 70 11.36 -4.83 9.52
CA HIS A 70 11.61 -3.55 8.86
C HIS A 70 11.38 -3.54 7.33
N ILE A 71 10.47 -4.39 6.84
CA ILE A 71 10.00 -4.35 5.46
C ILE A 71 8.59 -3.76 5.46
N TYR A 72 8.44 -2.58 4.87
CA TYR A 72 7.20 -1.82 4.84
C TYR A 72 6.62 -1.81 3.43
N PHE A 73 5.31 -2.02 3.33
CA PHE A 73 4.60 -2.07 2.06
C PHE A 73 3.68 -0.88 1.86
N LEU A 74 3.67 -0.36 0.63
CA LEU A 74 2.63 0.53 0.11
C LEU A 74 1.95 -0.17 -1.07
N PHE A 75 0.70 -0.60 -0.85
CA PHE A 75 -0.13 -1.24 -1.88
C PHE A 75 -1.07 -0.21 -2.51
N GLY A 76 -1.06 -0.13 -3.83
CA GLY A 76 -1.89 0.74 -4.65
C GLY A 76 -2.72 -0.03 -5.67
N GLY A 77 -3.70 0.66 -6.26
CA GLY A 77 -4.54 0.10 -7.30
C GLY A 77 -5.83 0.88 -7.47
N LEU A 78 -6.62 0.48 -8.47
CA LEU A 78 -7.93 1.08 -8.70
C LEU A 78 -8.88 0.79 -7.54
N ALA A 79 -9.76 1.76 -7.24
CA ALA A 79 -10.81 1.61 -6.24
C ALA A 79 -11.69 0.38 -6.48
N SER A 80 -12.02 0.10 -7.74
CA SER A 80 -12.80 -1.08 -8.13
C SER A 80 -12.15 -2.40 -7.70
N TYR A 81 -10.82 -2.46 -7.71
CA TYR A 81 -10.08 -3.62 -7.26
C TYR A 81 -9.93 -3.64 -5.73
N LEU A 82 -9.39 -2.58 -5.13
CA LEU A 82 -9.04 -2.58 -3.70
C LEU A 82 -10.26 -2.45 -2.76
N MET A 83 -11.33 -1.78 -3.18
CA MET A 83 -12.46 -1.46 -2.30
C MET A 83 -13.66 -2.39 -2.51
N THR A 84 -13.98 -2.71 -3.75
CA THR A 84 -15.22 -3.43 -4.10
C THR A 84 -15.03 -4.89 -4.50
N ASN A 85 -13.81 -5.29 -4.88
CA ASN A 85 -13.57 -6.67 -5.30
C ASN A 85 -13.76 -7.67 -4.13
N ILE A 86 -14.42 -8.77 -4.42
CA ILE A 86 -14.74 -9.84 -3.47
C ILE A 86 -13.67 -10.93 -3.40
N SER A 87 -12.71 -10.95 -4.33
CA SER A 87 -11.56 -11.86 -4.32
C SER A 87 -10.75 -11.74 -3.03
N ASP A 88 -10.10 -12.84 -2.64
CA ASP A 88 -9.52 -12.97 -1.31
C ASP A 88 -8.35 -12.01 -1.04
N VAL A 89 -7.50 -11.75 -2.02
CA VAL A 89 -6.35 -10.83 -1.86
C VAL A 89 -6.79 -9.38 -1.60
N PRO A 90 -7.60 -8.72 -2.45
CA PRO A 90 -8.06 -7.35 -2.16
C PRO A 90 -8.90 -7.29 -0.88
N LYS A 91 -9.63 -8.36 -0.54
CA LYS A 91 -10.32 -8.48 0.75
C LYS A 91 -9.36 -8.52 1.94
N ALA A 92 -8.28 -9.29 1.87
CA ALA A 92 -7.26 -9.32 2.91
C ALA A 92 -6.66 -7.92 3.11
N ILE A 93 -6.24 -7.25 2.03
CA ILE A 93 -5.68 -5.89 2.08
C ILE A 93 -6.67 -4.92 2.74
N ARG A 94 -7.92 -4.85 2.26
CA ARG A 94 -8.90 -3.88 2.79
C ARG A 94 -9.24 -4.10 4.26
N THR A 95 -9.10 -5.33 4.76
CA THR A 95 -9.45 -5.68 6.15
C THR A 95 -8.28 -5.59 7.11
N GLN A 96 -7.05 -5.84 6.64
CA GLN A 96 -5.87 -5.98 7.49
C GLN A 96 -4.86 -4.85 7.34
N ALA A 97 -4.88 -4.06 6.26
CA ALA A 97 -3.98 -2.91 6.11
C ALA A 97 -4.20 -1.90 7.25
N GLN A 98 -3.12 -1.46 7.90
CA GLN A 98 -3.18 -0.57 9.07
C GLN A 98 -3.63 0.85 8.69
N TYR A 99 -3.07 1.37 7.60
CA TYR A 99 -3.39 2.68 7.06
C TYR A 99 -3.98 2.54 5.67
N VAL A 100 -4.90 3.42 5.33
CA VAL A 100 -5.51 3.53 4.01
C VAL A 100 -5.38 4.96 3.53
N LEU A 101 -4.87 5.12 2.30
CA LEU A 101 -4.82 6.40 1.60
C LEU A 101 -5.95 6.44 0.57
N LEU A 102 -6.74 7.51 0.59
CA LEU A 102 -7.89 7.70 -0.28
C LEU A 102 -7.68 8.95 -1.13
N GLY A 103 -7.53 8.76 -2.44
CA GLY A 103 -7.61 9.83 -3.44
C GLY A 103 -9.06 10.13 -3.87
N MET A 104 -10.02 9.90 -2.99
CA MET A 104 -11.46 10.14 -3.21
C MET A 104 -12.12 10.65 -1.93
N ARG A 105 -13.36 11.12 -2.02
CA ARG A 105 -14.15 11.52 -0.86
C ARG A 105 -14.34 10.35 0.11
N VAL A 106 -14.33 10.61 1.41
CA VAL A 106 -14.67 9.64 2.45
C VAL A 106 -16.09 9.10 2.24
N MET A 107 -17.00 9.93 1.71
CA MET A 107 -18.34 9.51 1.34
C MET A 107 -18.42 8.54 0.16
N ASP A 108 -17.42 8.51 -0.74
CA ASP A 108 -17.45 7.66 -1.93
C ASP A 108 -16.84 6.26 -1.69
N GLN A 109 -15.96 6.11 -0.70
CA GLN A 109 -15.35 4.82 -0.36
C GLN A 109 -16.30 3.88 0.41
N SER A 110 -16.09 2.57 0.33
CA SER A 110 -16.96 1.53 0.91
C SER A 110 -16.29 0.63 1.96
N VAL A 111 -15.07 0.94 2.38
CA VAL A 111 -14.19 0.07 3.18
C VAL A 111 -14.14 0.50 4.65
N LEU A 112 -14.04 1.80 4.90
CA LEU A 112 -13.79 2.38 6.21
C LEU A 112 -15.10 2.94 6.79
N PRO A 113 -15.26 2.91 8.13
CA PRO A 113 -16.34 3.63 8.79
C PRO A 113 -16.36 5.09 8.37
N LYS A 114 -17.55 5.65 8.16
CA LYS A 114 -17.73 7.04 7.77
C LYS A 114 -18.94 7.64 8.44
N SER A 115 -18.80 8.90 8.85
CA SER A 115 -19.93 9.72 9.25
C SER A 115 -20.55 10.34 8.01
N TYR A 116 -21.88 10.29 7.90
CA TYR A 116 -22.57 10.86 6.74
C TYR A 116 -22.34 12.37 6.66
N ASN A 117 -21.75 12.83 5.55
CA ASN A 117 -21.54 14.24 5.26
C ASN A 117 -21.84 14.54 3.77
N SER A 118 -23.08 14.93 3.46
CA SER A 118 -23.49 15.25 2.09
C SER A 118 -22.81 16.48 1.49
N LYS A 119 -22.13 17.29 2.31
CA LYS A 119 -21.45 18.52 1.88
C LYS A 119 -19.95 18.32 1.64
N GLU A 120 -19.46 17.08 1.66
CA GLU A 120 -18.05 16.79 1.40
C GLU A 120 -17.67 17.19 -0.05
N PRO A 121 -16.73 18.13 -0.24
CA PRO A 121 -16.27 18.54 -1.56
C PRO A 121 -15.42 17.44 -2.20
N TYR A 122 -15.31 17.45 -3.52
CA TYR A 122 -14.32 16.62 -4.21
C TYR A 122 -12.90 17.04 -3.84
N LEU A 123 -12.02 16.05 -3.69
CA LEU A 123 -10.60 16.29 -3.43
C LEU A 123 -9.94 16.94 -4.65
N LYS A 124 -9.03 17.87 -4.37
CA LYS A 124 -8.08 18.35 -5.38
C LYS A 124 -7.07 17.24 -5.71
N PRO A 125 -6.42 17.26 -6.89
CA PRO A 125 -5.49 16.20 -7.31
C PRO A 125 -4.33 15.93 -6.33
N ASP A 126 -3.94 16.93 -5.55
CA ASP A 126 -2.86 16.89 -4.57
C ASP A 126 -3.35 16.69 -3.12
N MET A 127 -4.62 16.33 -2.95
CA MET A 127 -5.24 16.12 -1.64
C MET A 127 -5.66 14.67 -1.49
N ILE A 128 -5.37 14.08 -0.34
CA ILE A 128 -5.79 12.72 0.02
C ILE A 128 -6.35 12.71 1.44
N TYR A 129 -7.12 11.68 1.77
CA TYR A 129 -7.35 11.29 3.16
C TYR A 129 -6.40 10.16 3.56
N ILE A 130 -5.76 10.27 4.72
CA ILE A 130 -5.17 9.14 5.43
C ILE A 130 -6.15 8.68 6.52
N HIS A 131 -6.34 7.37 6.65
CA HIS A 131 -7.20 6.80 7.67
C HIS A 131 -6.49 5.64 8.37
N ASP A 132 -6.44 5.66 9.70
CA ASP A 132 -5.82 4.63 10.57
C ASP A 132 -6.84 3.61 11.14
N ARG A 133 -7.97 3.46 10.45
CA ARG A 133 -9.20 2.77 10.90
C ARG A 133 -9.92 3.35 12.12
N ARG A 134 -9.43 4.43 12.73
CA ARG A 134 -10.10 5.13 13.85
C ARG A 134 -10.48 6.56 13.52
N GLN A 135 -9.57 7.27 12.87
CA GLN A 135 -9.69 8.67 12.48
C GLN A 135 -9.24 8.83 11.02
N GLU A 136 -9.87 9.77 10.33
CA GLU A 136 -9.42 10.29 9.05
C GLU A 136 -8.70 11.63 9.22
N ARG A 137 -7.72 11.91 8.36
CA ARG A 137 -7.09 13.23 8.25
C ARG A 137 -6.89 13.56 6.77
N MET A 138 -7.27 14.77 6.39
CA MET A 138 -7.01 15.28 5.04
C MET A 138 -5.58 15.82 4.97
N LEU A 139 -4.84 15.46 3.92
CA LEU A 139 -3.45 15.84 3.70
C LEU A 139 -3.28 16.43 2.30
N LYS A 140 -2.46 17.47 2.20
CA LYS A 140 -1.89 17.96 0.94
C LYS A 140 -0.55 17.24 0.73
N ILE A 141 -0.39 16.52 -0.38
CA ILE A 141 0.80 15.69 -0.64
C ILE A 141 1.86 16.40 -1.50
N THR A 142 1.58 17.63 -1.94
CA THR A 142 2.55 18.49 -2.62
C THR A 142 3.11 19.52 -1.64
N GLN A 143 4.40 19.85 -1.79
CA GLN A 143 4.96 21.05 -1.19
C GLN A 143 4.66 22.24 -2.10
N GLU A 144 4.27 23.38 -1.52
CA GLU A 144 4.33 24.66 -2.21
C GLU A 144 5.81 25.03 -2.29
N ILE A 145 6.40 24.89 -3.48
CA ILE A 145 7.72 25.46 -3.74
C ILE A 145 7.48 26.96 -3.90
N GLU A 146 7.69 27.73 -2.84
CA GLU A 146 7.79 29.18 -2.96
C GLU A 146 8.99 29.50 -3.86
N MET A 147 8.72 29.88 -5.10
CA MET A 147 9.75 30.44 -5.97
C MET A 147 10.01 31.86 -5.48
N GLU A 148 11.09 32.06 -4.71
CA GLU A 148 11.66 33.39 -4.48
C GLU A 148 11.94 34.02 -5.86
N HIS A 149 11.26 35.13 -6.15
CA HIS A 149 11.50 35.97 -7.34
C HIS A 149 12.55 37.03 -7.02
#